data_AF-A0A521M3F3-F1
#
_entry.id   AF-A0A521M3F3-F1
#
_cell.length_a   1.000
_cell.length_b   1.000
_cell.length_c   1.000
_cell.angle_alpha   90.00
_cell.angle_beta   90.00
_cell.angle_gamma   90.00
#
_symmetry.space_group_name_H-M   'P 1'
#
loop_
_entity.id
_entity.type
_entity.pdbx_description
1 polymer ?
#
loop_
_entity_poly.entity_id
_entity_poly.type
_entity_poly.pdbx_seq_one_letter_code
_entity_poly.pdbx_strand_id
1 'polypeptide(L)'
;MGRIPIPGLPEAEPAAEPWPVDDHTIRVDEMFARQLDTEFSAGVRGLLHDPETGVSAQRGEAALEAIAGAMPALGELKERTLAQAIGPRQRSILEPLIETRLDWAAGTLGRLAQRATVEVDDRSVADRIAGLNQDAATSWHDPAYLRKLGRTAVEELRYQGERRGWDPIETDMRVRMGLSDLYAGAVETAIRQDDLDGASGLYDHARPVIDPERQAPIDRRFAQAREAAVYRDVDRDMAGIPIEPAGPPGAEVFAERAAELTPDDASDEVRAGIGQVAAFAQRRAERQWQKQ
;
A
#
# COMPACT_ATOMS: atom_id res chain seq x y z
N MET A 1 -44.59 5.54 78.55
CA MET A 1 -43.35 4.94 79.09
C MET A 1 -42.28 6.01 79.07
N GLY A 2 -41.84 6.44 80.26
CA GLY A 2 -40.98 7.61 80.44
C GLY A 2 -39.52 7.35 80.08
N ARG A 3 -38.89 8.32 79.41
CA ARG A 3 -37.43 8.39 79.26
C ARG A 3 -36.84 8.90 80.58
N ILE A 4 -35.88 8.14 81.10
CA ILE A 4 -35.07 8.51 82.27
C ILE A 4 -34.02 9.53 81.80
N PRO A 5 -33.94 10.75 82.36
CA PRO A 5 -32.84 11.65 82.09
C PRO A 5 -31.60 11.21 82.89
N ILE A 6 -30.49 10.97 82.20
CA ILE A 6 -29.17 10.79 82.83
C ILE A 6 -28.57 12.19 83.02
N PRO A 7 -28.29 12.64 84.26
CA PRO A 7 -27.66 13.93 84.50
C PRO A 7 -26.18 13.86 84.11
N GLY A 8 -25.72 14.72 83.19
CA GLY A 8 -24.28 14.95 82.95
C GLY A 8 -23.75 14.82 81.52
N LEU A 9 -24.59 14.58 80.51
CA LEU A 9 -24.17 14.67 79.10
C LEU A 9 -24.47 16.09 78.57
N PRO A 10 -23.50 16.81 77.98
CA PRO A 10 -23.80 18.06 77.28
C PRO A 10 -24.79 17.76 76.15
N GLU A 11 -25.85 18.56 76.06
CA GLU A 11 -26.75 18.57 74.91
C GLU A 11 -25.91 18.71 73.64
N ALA A 12 -26.14 17.82 72.67
CA ALA A 12 -25.50 17.89 71.37
C ALA A 12 -25.71 19.29 70.80
N GLU A 13 -24.61 19.97 70.47
CA GLU A 13 -24.64 21.24 69.74
C GLU A 13 -25.59 21.10 68.55
N PRO A 14 -26.52 22.05 68.35
CA PRO A 14 -27.33 22.03 67.15
C PRO A 14 -26.40 22.09 65.94
N ALA A 15 -26.59 21.18 64.98
CA ALA A 15 -25.88 21.17 63.72
C ALA A 15 -25.87 22.60 63.15
N ALA A 16 -24.67 23.16 63.00
CA ALA A 16 -24.48 24.52 62.51
C ALA A 16 -25.33 24.73 61.26
N GLU A 17 -26.18 25.76 61.29
CA GLU A 17 -26.91 26.22 60.10
C GLU A 17 -25.92 26.36 58.93
N PRO A 18 -26.25 25.84 57.74
CA PRO A 18 -25.41 26.05 56.57
C PRO A 18 -25.36 27.55 56.29
N TRP A 19 -24.18 28.14 56.47
CA TRP A 19 -23.93 29.55 56.19
C TRP A 19 -24.44 29.91 54.80
N PRO A 20 -25.10 31.09 54.62
CA PRO A 20 -25.57 31.50 53.31
C PRO A 20 -24.36 31.67 52.39
N VAL A 21 -24.34 30.86 51.33
CA VAL A 21 -23.33 30.97 50.28
C VAL A 21 -23.59 32.29 49.54
N ASP A 22 -22.68 33.25 49.67
CA ASP A 22 -22.79 34.56 49.02
C ASP A 22 -22.81 34.39 47.49
N ASP A 23 -23.76 35.04 46.79
CA ASP A 23 -23.88 35.07 45.32
C ASP A 23 -22.55 35.38 44.63
N HIS A 24 -21.67 36.16 45.28
CA HIS A 24 -20.33 36.44 44.78
C HIS A 24 -19.45 35.17 44.69
N THR A 25 -19.48 34.31 45.71
CA THR A 25 -18.73 33.04 45.71
C THR A 25 -19.25 32.05 44.67
N ILE A 26 -20.56 32.05 44.41
CA ILE A 26 -21.17 31.27 43.31
C ILE A 26 -20.56 31.66 41.96
N ARG A 27 -20.50 32.97 41.67
CA ARG A 27 -19.97 33.47 40.40
C ARG A 27 -18.49 33.21 40.22
N VAL A 28 -17.71 33.26 41.30
CA VAL A 28 -16.26 32.95 41.26
C VAL A 28 -16.02 31.48 40.96
N ASP A 29 -16.77 30.56 41.58
CA ASP A 29 -16.67 29.12 41.31
C ASP A 29 -17.04 28.77 39.87
N GLU A 30 -18.11 29.37 39.34
CA GLU A 30 -18.53 29.18 37.96
C GLU A 30 -17.50 29.72 36.95
N MET A 31 -16.93 30.91 37.22
CA MET A 31 -15.90 31.50 36.37
C MET A 31 -14.66 30.60 36.30
N PHE A 32 -14.21 30.07 37.45
CA PHE A 32 -13.05 29.20 37.52
C PHE A 32 -13.31 27.86 36.81
N ALA A 33 -14.50 27.26 37.00
CA ALA A 33 -14.88 26.03 36.29
C ALA A 33 -14.90 26.24 34.76
N ARG A 34 -15.37 27.39 34.26
CA ARG A 34 -15.33 27.72 32.83
C ARG A 34 -13.91 27.90 32.30
N GLN A 35 -13.00 28.46 33.10
CA GLN A 35 -11.60 28.57 32.72
C GLN A 35 -10.96 27.19 32.58
N LEU A 36 -11.15 26.31 33.57
CA LEU A 36 -10.66 24.94 33.51
C LEU A 36 -11.28 24.14 32.34
N ASP A 37 -12.57 24.31 32.03
CA ASP A 37 -13.20 23.72 30.85
C ASP A 37 -12.57 24.22 29.54
N THR A 38 -12.20 25.50 29.47
CA THR A 38 -11.55 26.07 28.28
C THR A 38 -10.16 25.46 28.07
N GLU A 39 -9.38 25.34 29.15
CA GLU A 39 -8.06 24.72 29.13
C GLU A 39 -8.15 23.22 28.78
N PHE A 40 -9.09 22.50 29.39
CA PHE A 40 -9.36 21.10 29.06
C PHE A 40 -9.74 20.94 27.58
N SER A 41 -10.66 21.77 27.08
CA SER A 41 -11.10 21.77 25.69
C SER A 41 -9.95 22.07 24.71
N ALA A 42 -9.03 22.96 25.08
CA ALA A 42 -7.83 23.22 24.30
C ALA A 42 -6.89 22.00 24.26
N GLY A 43 -6.70 21.33 25.40
CA GLY A 43 -5.92 20.08 25.50
C GLY A 43 -6.50 18.95 24.64
N VAL A 44 -7.81 18.72 24.73
CA VAL A 44 -8.52 17.75 23.87
C VAL A 44 -8.34 18.09 22.39
N ARG A 45 -8.49 19.37 22.02
CA ARG A 45 -8.31 19.81 20.63
C ARG A 45 -6.88 19.61 20.15
N GLY A 46 -5.87 19.93 20.95
CA GLY A 46 -4.47 19.69 20.60
C GLY A 46 -4.21 18.21 20.34
N LEU A 47 -4.67 17.35 21.25
CA LEU A 47 -4.48 15.90 21.12
C LEU A 47 -5.15 15.31 19.87
N LEU A 48 -6.33 15.80 19.50
CA LEU A 48 -7.06 15.25 18.34
C LEU A 48 -6.70 15.94 17.02
N HIS A 49 -6.46 17.25 17.03
CA HIS A 49 -6.47 18.10 15.84
C HIS A 49 -5.24 18.98 15.67
N ASP A 50 -4.20 18.80 16.47
CA ASP A 50 -2.90 19.36 16.13
C ASP A 50 -2.47 18.85 14.73
N PRO A 51 -2.04 19.73 13.82
CA PRO A 51 -1.83 19.38 12.41
C PRO A 51 -0.64 18.45 12.18
N GLU A 52 0.33 18.39 13.10
CA GLU A 52 1.54 17.59 12.96
C GLU A 52 1.50 16.32 13.83
N THR A 53 1.00 16.47 15.05
CA THR A 53 1.06 15.44 16.10
C THR A 53 -0.30 14.89 16.50
N GLY A 54 -1.39 15.58 16.13
CA GLY A 54 -2.74 15.18 16.49
C GLY A 54 -3.17 13.89 15.83
N VAL A 55 -4.05 13.14 16.50
CA VAL A 55 -4.55 11.84 16.00
C VAL A 55 -5.14 11.95 14.58
N SER A 56 -5.85 13.05 14.29
CA SER A 56 -6.48 13.26 12.98
C SER A 56 -5.49 13.52 11.83
N ALA A 57 -4.23 13.85 12.13
CA ALA A 57 -3.19 14.00 11.11
C ALA A 57 -2.60 12.64 10.68
N GLN A 58 -2.76 11.60 11.52
CA GLN A 58 -2.19 10.27 11.28
C GLN A 58 -3.05 9.45 10.33
N ARG A 59 -2.46 8.39 9.74
CA ARG A 59 -3.14 7.46 8.82
C ARG A 59 -2.72 6.01 9.04
N GLY A 60 -3.56 5.07 8.61
CA GLY A 60 -3.29 3.63 8.72
C GLY A 60 -2.86 3.19 10.13
N GLU A 61 -1.82 2.37 10.23
CA GLU A 61 -1.30 1.83 11.50
C GLU A 61 -0.89 2.92 12.49
N ALA A 62 -0.21 3.98 12.02
CA ALA A 62 0.18 5.11 12.87
C ALA A 62 -1.03 5.82 13.49
N ALA A 63 -2.18 5.85 12.80
CA ALA A 63 -3.41 6.37 13.39
C ALA A 63 -3.97 5.44 14.47
N LEU A 64 -3.93 4.11 14.27
CA LEU A 64 -4.37 3.15 15.28
C LEU A 64 -3.51 3.23 16.54
N GLU A 65 -2.19 3.36 16.38
CA GLU A 65 -1.26 3.57 17.49
C GLU A 65 -1.52 4.90 18.22
N ALA A 66 -1.70 5.99 17.47
CA ALA A 66 -2.04 7.29 18.05
C ALA A 66 -3.37 7.28 18.82
N ILE A 67 -4.37 6.56 18.31
CA ILE A 67 -5.66 6.37 19.01
C ILE A 67 -5.49 5.59 20.30
N ALA A 68 -4.67 4.53 20.29
CA ALA A 68 -4.37 3.76 21.48
C ALA A 68 -3.67 4.62 22.56
N GLY A 69 -2.79 5.53 22.16
CA GLY A 69 -2.16 6.51 23.06
C GLY A 69 -3.07 7.66 23.50
N ALA A 70 -4.06 8.04 22.69
CA ALA A 70 -4.97 9.15 22.95
C ALA A 70 -5.91 8.89 24.15
N MET A 71 -6.40 7.65 24.30
CA MET A 71 -7.35 7.31 25.36
C MET A 71 -6.77 7.48 26.77
N PRO A 72 -5.57 6.94 27.09
CA PRO A 72 -4.89 7.22 28.36
C PRO A 72 -4.62 8.72 28.57
N ALA A 73 -4.14 9.41 27.54
CA ALA A 73 -3.79 10.84 27.65
C ALA A 73 -5.02 11.73 27.92
N LEU A 74 -6.20 11.37 27.40
CA LEU A 74 -7.46 12.03 27.75
C LEU A 74 -7.86 11.77 29.22
N GLY A 75 -7.63 10.56 29.73
CA GLY A 75 -7.82 10.23 31.14
C GLY A 75 -6.91 11.05 32.07
N GLU A 76 -5.61 11.09 31.77
CA GLU A 76 -4.65 11.91 32.50
C GLU A 76 -4.97 13.41 32.44
N LEU A 77 -5.46 13.89 31.28
CA LEU A 77 -5.92 15.27 31.15
C LEU A 77 -7.11 15.55 32.08
N LYS A 78 -8.10 14.65 32.12
CA LYS A 78 -9.25 14.76 33.04
C LYS A 78 -8.79 14.81 34.50
N GLU A 79 -7.96 13.88 34.91
CA GLU A 79 -7.46 13.80 36.29
C GLU A 79 -6.71 15.08 36.69
N ARG A 80 -5.81 15.57 35.84
CA ARG A 80 -5.07 16.81 36.08
C ARG A 80 -5.99 18.03 36.17
N THR A 81 -7.00 18.13 35.30
CA THR A 81 -7.93 19.27 35.32
C THR A 81 -8.82 19.23 36.57
N LEU A 82 -9.33 18.06 36.97
CA LEU A 82 -10.15 17.92 38.19
C LEU A 82 -9.35 18.16 39.48
N ALA A 83 -8.05 17.84 39.48
CA ALA A 83 -7.15 18.12 40.60
C ALA A 83 -6.93 19.62 40.83
N GLN A 84 -7.08 20.46 39.81
CA GLN A 84 -6.95 21.92 39.90
C GLN A 84 -8.19 22.61 40.50
N ALA A 85 -9.34 21.93 40.53
CA ALA A 85 -10.54 22.47 41.18
C ALA A 85 -10.36 22.52 42.72
N ILE A 86 -10.52 23.71 43.30
CA ILE A 86 -10.18 24.04 44.69
C ILE A 86 -11.21 23.46 45.68
N GLY A 87 -12.46 23.25 45.25
CA GLY A 87 -13.55 22.79 46.12
C GLY A 87 -14.58 21.85 45.46
N PRO A 88 -15.40 21.14 46.27
CA PRO A 88 -16.39 20.17 45.78
C PRO A 88 -17.39 20.75 44.79
N ARG A 89 -17.77 22.02 44.96
CA ARG A 89 -18.72 22.69 44.08
C ARG A 89 -18.16 22.95 42.68
N GLN A 90 -16.92 23.43 42.59
CA GLN A 90 -16.24 23.61 41.30
C GLN A 90 -16.13 22.28 40.56
N ARG A 91 -15.79 21.19 41.27
CA ARG A 91 -15.79 19.83 40.69
C ARG A 91 -17.18 19.42 40.18
N SER A 92 -18.24 19.65 40.96
CA SER A 92 -19.60 19.30 40.54
C SER A 92 -20.08 20.06 39.30
N ILE A 93 -19.54 21.26 39.03
CA ILE A 93 -19.84 22.04 37.83
C ILE A 93 -18.97 21.56 36.65
N LEU A 94 -17.69 21.29 36.90
CA LEU A 94 -16.70 20.98 35.89
C LEU A 94 -16.80 19.55 35.35
N GLU A 95 -17.07 18.56 36.22
CA GLU A 95 -17.05 17.15 35.86
C GLU A 95 -18.04 16.81 34.73
N PRO A 96 -19.33 17.25 34.76
CA PRO A 96 -20.25 17.02 33.64
C PRO A 96 -19.80 17.63 32.31
N LEU A 97 -19.10 18.78 32.35
CA LEU A 97 -18.56 19.42 31.16
C LEU A 97 -17.42 18.58 30.57
N ILE A 98 -16.50 18.12 31.42
CA ILE A 98 -15.40 17.23 31.03
C ILE A 98 -15.95 15.93 30.42
N GLU A 99 -16.93 15.28 31.05
CA GLU A 99 -17.55 14.06 30.49
C GLU A 99 -18.15 14.31 29.11
N THR A 100 -18.87 15.43 28.92
CA THR A 100 -19.43 15.79 27.61
C THR A 100 -18.34 15.95 26.53
N ARG A 101 -17.19 16.52 26.91
CA ARG A 101 -16.05 16.67 26.00
C ARG A 101 -15.37 15.34 25.70
N LEU A 102 -15.25 14.47 26.70
CA LEU A 102 -14.70 13.12 26.54
C LEU A 102 -15.59 12.25 25.66
N ASP A 103 -16.90 12.32 25.79
CA ASP A 103 -17.85 11.61 24.92
C ASP A 103 -17.70 12.06 23.46
N TRP A 104 -17.58 13.37 23.23
CA TRP A 104 -17.31 13.90 21.90
C TRP A 104 -15.95 13.44 21.34
N ALA A 105 -14.91 13.44 22.18
CA ALA A 105 -13.57 12.97 21.82
C ALA A 105 -13.59 11.47 21.47
N ALA A 106 -14.24 10.65 22.29
CA ALA A 106 -14.41 9.21 22.07
C ALA A 106 -15.17 8.93 20.76
N GLY A 107 -16.25 9.67 20.48
CA GLY A 107 -16.96 9.57 19.21
C GLY A 107 -16.10 9.95 17.99
N THR A 108 -15.19 10.91 18.15
CA THR A 108 -14.24 11.31 17.11
C THR A 108 -13.16 10.26 16.90
N LEU A 109 -12.56 9.75 17.98
CA LEU A 109 -11.59 8.66 17.94
C LEU A 109 -12.18 7.39 17.32
N GLY A 110 -13.43 7.05 17.61
CA GLY A 110 -14.12 5.91 17.01
C GLY A 110 -14.24 6.01 15.49
N ARG A 111 -14.58 7.19 14.95
CA ARG A 111 -14.62 7.41 13.50
C ARG A 111 -13.23 7.34 12.86
N LEU A 112 -12.22 7.90 13.53
CA LEU A 112 -10.83 7.84 13.05
C LEU A 112 -10.31 6.40 13.06
N ALA A 113 -10.63 5.62 14.10
CA ALA A 113 -10.27 4.20 14.20
C ALA A 113 -10.88 3.40 13.05
N GLN A 114 -12.19 3.56 12.81
CA GLN A 114 -12.87 2.87 11.71
C GLN A 114 -12.22 3.17 10.36
N ARG A 115 -11.90 4.45 10.09
CA ARG A 115 -11.21 4.85 8.87
C ARG A 115 -9.82 4.21 8.77
N ALA A 116 -9.03 4.29 9.83
CA ALA A 116 -7.67 3.76 9.86
C ALA A 116 -7.65 2.24 9.64
N THR A 117 -8.56 1.50 10.28
CA THR A 117 -8.72 0.05 10.07
C THR A 117 -9.01 -0.26 8.60
N VAL A 118 -9.94 0.47 7.97
CA VAL A 118 -10.25 0.28 6.55
C VAL A 118 -9.01 0.50 5.67
N GLU A 119 -8.27 1.58 5.93
CA GLU A 119 -7.02 1.91 5.21
C GLU A 119 -5.94 0.81 5.38
N VAL A 120 -5.75 0.27 6.59
CA VAL A 120 -4.78 -0.80 6.86
C VAL A 120 -5.15 -2.08 6.12
N ASP A 121 -6.39 -2.51 6.25
CA ASP A 121 -6.88 -3.71 5.55
C ASP A 121 -6.77 -3.56 4.02
N ASP A 122 -7.05 -2.38 3.48
CA ASP A 122 -6.94 -2.12 2.05
C ASP A 122 -5.49 -2.20 1.56
N ARG A 123 -4.56 -1.69 2.38
CA ARG A 123 -3.13 -1.84 2.13
C ARG A 123 -2.73 -3.32 2.18
N SER A 124 -3.20 -4.06 3.18
CA SER A 124 -2.91 -5.49 3.31
C SER A 124 -3.37 -6.30 2.09
N VAL A 125 -4.58 -6.02 1.57
CA VAL A 125 -5.05 -6.65 0.31
C VAL A 125 -4.14 -6.26 -0.86
N ALA A 126 -3.79 -4.98 -1.00
CA ALA A 126 -2.90 -4.53 -2.07
C ALA A 126 -1.53 -5.22 -2.01
N ASP A 127 -0.95 -5.37 -0.82
CA ASP A 127 0.32 -6.05 -0.60
C ASP A 127 0.21 -7.55 -0.93
N ARG A 128 -0.90 -8.21 -0.56
CA ARG A 128 -1.14 -9.61 -0.94
C ARG A 128 -1.24 -9.77 -2.46
N ILE A 129 -1.98 -8.90 -3.16
CA ILE A 129 -2.07 -8.92 -4.62
C ILE A 129 -0.69 -8.68 -5.26
N ALA A 130 0.09 -7.73 -4.74
CA ALA A 130 1.44 -7.48 -5.22
C ALA A 130 2.36 -8.71 -5.03
N GLY A 131 2.24 -9.39 -3.89
CA GLY A 131 2.94 -10.65 -3.64
C GLY A 131 2.55 -11.75 -4.62
N LEU A 132 1.25 -11.93 -4.89
CA LEU A 132 0.77 -12.89 -5.89
C LEU A 132 1.31 -12.59 -7.30
N ASN A 133 1.39 -11.31 -7.67
CA ASN A 133 1.98 -10.90 -8.95
C ASN A 133 3.48 -11.19 -9.02
N GLN A 134 4.20 -11.01 -7.92
CA GLN A 134 5.61 -11.36 -7.81
C GLN A 134 5.81 -12.88 -7.92
N ASP A 135 5.02 -13.68 -7.20
CA ASP A 135 5.06 -15.14 -7.27
C ASP A 135 4.74 -15.65 -8.68
N ALA A 136 3.78 -15.02 -9.36
CA ALA A 136 3.46 -15.32 -10.75
C ALA A 136 4.63 -14.99 -11.69
N ALA A 137 5.33 -13.88 -11.44
CA ALA A 137 6.52 -13.49 -12.19
C ALA A 137 7.73 -14.39 -11.92
N THR A 138 7.80 -15.11 -10.80
CA THR A 138 8.88 -16.09 -10.56
C THR A 138 8.53 -17.50 -11.00
N SER A 139 7.23 -17.83 -11.06
CA SER A 139 6.72 -19.17 -11.34
C SER A 139 5.95 -19.24 -12.66
N TRP A 140 6.29 -18.38 -13.62
CA TRP A 140 5.62 -18.24 -14.91
C TRP A 140 5.62 -19.54 -15.73
N HIS A 141 6.59 -20.41 -15.50
CA HIS A 141 6.73 -21.72 -16.16
C HIS A 141 5.80 -22.80 -15.60
N ASP A 142 5.02 -22.53 -14.54
CA ASP A 142 4.05 -23.47 -13.96
C ASP A 142 2.60 -22.97 -14.12
N PRO A 143 1.91 -23.36 -15.21
CA PRO A 143 0.53 -22.95 -15.46
C PRO A 143 -0.47 -23.42 -14.38
N ALA A 144 -0.19 -24.54 -13.70
CA ALA A 144 -1.07 -25.01 -12.63
C ALA A 144 -0.97 -24.10 -11.40
N TYR A 145 0.24 -23.69 -11.06
CA TYR A 145 0.48 -22.72 -9.99
C TYR A 145 -0.05 -21.33 -10.34
N LEU A 146 0.16 -20.83 -11.57
CA LEU A 146 -0.42 -19.56 -12.01
C LEU A 146 -1.95 -19.52 -11.88
N ARG A 147 -2.64 -20.61 -12.25
CA ARG A 147 -4.11 -20.71 -12.05
C ARG A 147 -4.49 -20.68 -10.57
N LYS A 148 -3.67 -21.25 -9.69
CA LYS A 148 -3.89 -21.17 -8.24
C LYS A 148 -3.76 -19.72 -7.77
N LEU A 149 -2.68 -19.03 -8.15
CA LEU A 149 -2.46 -17.61 -7.82
C LEU A 149 -3.59 -16.72 -8.34
N GLY A 150 -4.03 -16.94 -9.59
CA GLY A 150 -5.16 -16.22 -10.17
C GLY A 150 -6.47 -16.40 -9.39
N ARG A 151 -6.78 -17.62 -8.92
CA ARG A 151 -7.95 -17.85 -8.05
C ARG A 151 -7.82 -17.11 -6.72
N THR A 152 -6.65 -17.15 -6.09
CA THR A 152 -6.41 -16.43 -4.85
C THR A 152 -6.54 -14.91 -5.04
N ALA A 153 -6.04 -14.36 -6.15
CA ALA A 153 -6.22 -12.94 -6.47
C ALA A 153 -7.70 -12.56 -6.64
N VAL A 154 -8.49 -13.42 -7.28
CA VAL A 154 -9.95 -13.24 -7.40
C VAL A 154 -10.63 -13.23 -6.04
N GLU A 155 -10.28 -14.17 -5.15
CA GLU A 155 -10.84 -14.26 -3.79
C GLU A 155 -10.53 -13.00 -2.98
N GLU A 156 -9.29 -12.52 -3.01
CA GLU A 156 -8.87 -11.30 -2.32
C GLU A 156 -9.60 -10.06 -2.83
N LEU A 157 -9.73 -9.91 -4.15
CA LEU A 157 -10.40 -8.75 -4.76
C LEU A 157 -11.92 -8.77 -4.53
N ARG A 158 -12.54 -9.96 -4.52
CA ARG A 158 -13.95 -10.10 -4.15
C ARG A 158 -14.19 -9.80 -2.67
N TYR A 159 -13.34 -10.31 -1.80
CA TYR A 159 -13.37 -9.99 -0.38
C TYR A 159 -13.24 -8.48 -0.15
N GLN A 160 -12.35 -7.81 -0.87
CA GLN A 160 -12.22 -6.36 -0.81
C GLN A 160 -13.50 -5.66 -1.30
N GLY A 161 -14.12 -6.15 -2.37
CA GLY A 161 -15.39 -5.64 -2.90
C GLY A 161 -16.52 -5.75 -1.89
N GLU A 162 -16.70 -6.91 -1.26
CA GLU A 162 -17.69 -7.14 -0.21
C GLU A 162 -17.49 -6.17 0.97
N ARG A 163 -16.24 -6.02 1.42
CA ARG A 163 -15.90 -5.15 2.55
C ARG A 163 -16.11 -3.66 2.26
N ARG A 164 -15.84 -3.24 1.02
CA ARG A 164 -16.04 -1.85 0.57
C ARG A 164 -17.47 -1.56 0.12
N GLY A 165 -18.31 -2.59 0.00
CA GLY A 165 -19.66 -2.44 -0.53
C GLY A 165 -19.67 -2.04 -2.00
N TRP A 166 -18.66 -2.45 -2.76
CA TRP A 166 -18.64 -2.28 -4.21
C TRP A 166 -19.83 -3.00 -4.83
N ASP A 167 -20.42 -2.39 -5.86
CA ASP A 167 -21.41 -3.11 -6.64
C ASP A 167 -20.75 -4.27 -7.42
N PRO A 168 -21.54 -5.23 -7.92
CA PRO A 168 -20.99 -6.38 -8.63
C PRO A 168 -20.20 -6.01 -9.89
N ILE A 169 -20.57 -4.93 -10.59
CA ILE A 169 -19.90 -4.49 -11.82
C ILE A 169 -18.53 -3.92 -11.47
N GLU A 170 -18.44 -3.08 -10.44
CA GLU A 170 -17.14 -2.59 -9.96
C GLU A 170 -16.25 -3.74 -9.49
N THR A 171 -16.79 -4.68 -8.71
CA THR A 171 -16.04 -5.84 -8.22
C THR A 171 -15.49 -6.69 -9.38
N ASP A 172 -16.33 -7.00 -10.37
CA ASP A 172 -15.91 -7.78 -11.55
C ASP A 172 -14.85 -7.04 -12.38
N MET A 173 -14.96 -5.72 -12.53
CA MET A 173 -13.95 -4.91 -13.20
C MET A 173 -12.59 -5.01 -12.49
N ARG A 174 -12.57 -4.87 -11.16
CA ARG A 174 -11.35 -4.97 -10.35
C ARG A 174 -10.72 -6.34 -10.44
N VAL A 175 -11.54 -7.39 -10.39
CA VAL A 175 -11.11 -8.78 -10.57
C VAL A 175 -10.47 -8.98 -11.95
N ARG A 176 -11.10 -8.48 -13.02
CA ARG A 176 -10.53 -8.59 -14.38
C ARG A 176 -9.21 -7.85 -14.51
N MET A 177 -9.11 -6.64 -13.96
CA MET A 177 -7.85 -5.89 -13.97
C MET A 177 -6.74 -6.62 -13.19
N GLY A 178 -7.03 -7.13 -11.99
CA GLY A 178 -6.06 -7.87 -11.20
C GLY A 178 -5.59 -9.18 -11.86
N LEU A 179 -6.51 -9.92 -12.50
CA LEU A 179 -6.14 -11.10 -13.30
C LEU A 179 -5.29 -10.72 -14.52
N SER A 180 -5.66 -9.63 -15.20
CA SER A 180 -4.86 -9.07 -16.30
C SER A 180 -3.46 -8.70 -15.82
N ASP A 181 -3.30 -8.07 -14.64
CA ASP A 181 -1.99 -7.69 -14.07
C ASP A 181 -1.13 -8.92 -13.84
N LEU A 182 -1.72 -9.94 -13.21
CA LEU A 182 -1.04 -11.17 -12.85
C LEU A 182 -0.50 -11.90 -14.08
N TYR A 183 -1.36 -12.15 -15.08
CA TYR A 183 -0.95 -12.90 -16.27
C TYR A 183 -0.06 -12.08 -17.21
N ALA A 184 -0.36 -10.79 -17.42
CA ALA A 184 0.50 -9.93 -18.23
C ALA A 184 1.92 -9.85 -17.63
N GLY A 185 2.03 -9.67 -16.32
CA GLY A 185 3.33 -9.62 -15.64
C GLY A 185 4.14 -10.92 -15.75
N ALA A 186 3.47 -12.07 -15.69
CA ALA A 186 4.11 -13.37 -15.90
C ALA A 186 4.62 -13.54 -17.34
N VAL A 187 3.80 -13.19 -18.34
CA VAL A 187 4.19 -13.21 -19.76
C VAL A 187 5.38 -12.27 -20.02
N GLU A 188 5.31 -11.03 -19.54
CA GLU A 188 6.39 -10.05 -19.71
C GLU A 188 7.70 -10.53 -19.06
N THR A 189 7.60 -11.28 -17.96
CA THR A 189 8.78 -11.84 -17.30
C THR A 189 9.36 -13.02 -18.08
N ALA A 190 8.52 -13.89 -18.64
CA ALA A 190 8.98 -14.96 -19.53
C ALA A 190 9.70 -14.39 -20.77
N ILE A 191 9.17 -13.34 -21.39
CA ILE A 191 9.84 -12.62 -22.50
C ILE A 191 11.20 -12.08 -22.06
N ARG A 192 11.29 -11.48 -20.87
CA ARG A 192 12.55 -10.93 -20.32
C ARG A 192 13.60 -12.00 -20.07
N GLN A 193 13.17 -13.22 -19.73
CA GLN A 193 14.05 -14.38 -19.53
C GLN A 193 14.41 -15.09 -20.83
N ASP A 194 14.04 -14.53 -21.99
CA ASP A 194 14.32 -15.06 -23.33
C ASP A 194 13.65 -16.42 -23.62
N ASP A 195 12.67 -16.84 -22.81
CA ASP A 195 11.84 -18.01 -23.08
C ASP A 195 10.60 -17.61 -23.90
N LEU A 196 10.82 -17.41 -25.20
CA LEU A 196 9.77 -16.96 -26.12
C LEU A 196 8.68 -18.00 -26.35
N ASP A 197 9.03 -19.29 -26.31
CA ASP A 197 8.07 -20.38 -26.49
C ASP A 197 7.16 -20.53 -25.26
N GLY A 198 7.76 -20.54 -24.07
CA GLY A 198 7.03 -20.53 -22.80
C GLY A 198 6.16 -19.28 -22.65
N ALA A 199 6.70 -18.11 -23.00
CA ALA A 199 5.95 -16.86 -23.01
C ALA A 199 4.76 -16.92 -23.97
N SER A 200 4.95 -17.41 -25.21
CA SER A 200 3.88 -17.51 -26.21
C SER A 200 2.77 -18.45 -25.75
N GLY A 201 3.12 -19.64 -25.25
CA GLY A 201 2.14 -20.59 -24.74
C GLY A 201 1.34 -20.04 -23.55
N LEU A 202 2.00 -19.33 -22.63
CA LEU A 202 1.31 -18.65 -21.53
C LEU A 202 0.40 -17.53 -22.02
N TYR A 203 0.88 -16.71 -22.97
CA TYR A 203 0.12 -15.60 -23.51
C TYR A 203 -1.14 -16.08 -24.24
N ASP A 204 -1.04 -17.12 -25.07
CA ASP A 204 -2.19 -17.69 -25.77
C ASP A 204 -3.24 -18.22 -24.79
N HIS A 205 -2.80 -18.87 -23.70
CA HIS A 205 -3.71 -19.33 -22.65
C HIS A 205 -4.40 -18.17 -21.92
N ALA A 206 -3.66 -17.10 -21.60
CA ALA A 206 -4.13 -15.99 -20.78
C ALA A 206 -4.76 -14.84 -21.59
N ARG A 207 -4.65 -14.85 -22.92
CA ARG A 207 -5.18 -13.80 -23.80
C ARG A 207 -6.65 -13.43 -23.53
N PRO A 208 -7.57 -14.38 -23.24
CA PRO A 208 -8.96 -14.03 -22.95
C PRO A 208 -9.17 -13.24 -21.66
N VAL A 209 -8.22 -13.29 -20.73
CA VAL A 209 -8.30 -12.60 -19.43
C VAL A 209 -7.40 -11.36 -19.34
N ILE A 210 -6.40 -11.24 -20.22
CA ILE A 210 -5.56 -10.04 -20.32
C ILE A 210 -6.35 -8.93 -21.00
N ASP A 211 -6.34 -7.75 -20.40
CA ASP A 211 -7.00 -6.57 -20.93
C ASP A 211 -6.49 -6.25 -22.36
N PRO A 212 -7.39 -5.96 -23.33
CA PRO A 212 -6.99 -5.60 -24.69
C PRO A 212 -5.95 -4.47 -24.76
N GLU A 213 -6.02 -3.47 -23.89
CA GLU A 213 -5.05 -2.36 -23.86
C GLU A 213 -3.64 -2.84 -23.47
N ARG A 214 -3.55 -3.98 -22.77
CA ARG A 214 -2.28 -4.62 -22.38
C ARG A 214 -1.78 -5.65 -23.38
N GLN A 215 -2.66 -6.20 -24.21
CA GLN A 215 -2.27 -7.15 -25.27
C GLN A 215 -1.32 -6.48 -26.29
N ALA A 216 -1.65 -5.28 -26.77
CA ALA A 216 -0.84 -4.62 -27.80
C ALA A 216 0.62 -4.29 -27.36
N PRO A 217 0.89 -3.80 -26.14
CA PRO A 217 2.24 -3.72 -25.61
C PRO A 217 2.98 -5.07 -25.53
N ILE A 218 2.28 -6.14 -25.13
CA ILE A 218 2.88 -7.49 -25.05
C ILE A 218 3.23 -8.00 -26.45
N ASP A 219 2.34 -7.87 -27.42
CA ASP A 219 2.56 -8.26 -28.82
C ASP A 219 3.81 -7.56 -29.39
N ARG A 220 3.96 -6.26 -29.11
CA ARG A 220 5.17 -5.50 -29.52
C ARG A 220 6.44 -6.02 -28.85
N ARG A 221 6.39 -6.40 -27.58
CA ARG A 221 7.55 -6.99 -26.89
C ARG A 221 7.92 -8.35 -27.47
N PHE A 222 6.95 -9.18 -27.85
CA PHE A 222 7.24 -10.43 -28.56
C PHE A 222 7.96 -10.18 -29.89
N ALA A 223 7.47 -9.23 -30.70
CA ALA A 223 8.10 -8.89 -31.96
C ALA A 223 9.57 -8.43 -31.76
N GLN A 224 9.78 -7.52 -30.81
CA GLN A 224 11.13 -7.03 -30.46
C GLN A 224 12.04 -8.13 -29.95
N ALA A 225 11.54 -9.02 -29.09
CA ALA A 225 12.34 -10.09 -28.52
C ALA A 225 12.71 -11.16 -29.57
N ARG A 226 11.80 -11.47 -30.50
CA ARG A 226 12.07 -12.35 -31.65
C ARG A 226 13.14 -11.77 -32.56
N GLU A 227 13.01 -10.49 -32.92
CA GLU A 227 14.00 -9.78 -33.73
C GLU A 227 15.37 -9.80 -33.04
N ALA A 228 15.42 -9.50 -31.74
CA ALA A 228 16.65 -9.53 -30.97
C ALA A 228 17.27 -10.94 -30.90
N ALA A 229 16.45 -11.99 -30.81
CA ALA A 229 16.92 -13.38 -30.84
C ALA A 229 17.58 -13.71 -32.19
N VAL A 230 16.94 -13.34 -33.31
CA VAL A 230 17.49 -13.53 -34.67
C VAL A 230 18.86 -12.87 -34.80
N TYR A 231 19.00 -11.59 -34.41
CA TYR A 231 20.29 -10.91 -34.49
C TYR A 231 21.37 -11.57 -33.63
N ARG A 232 21.00 -12.11 -32.47
CA ARG A 232 21.92 -12.77 -31.55
C ARG A 232 22.41 -14.11 -32.10
N ASP A 233 21.53 -14.88 -32.71
CA ASP A 233 21.87 -16.15 -33.35
C ASP A 233 22.75 -15.93 -34.58
N VAL A 234 22.42 -14.93 -35.41
CA VAL A 234 23.30 -14.50 -36.52
C VAL A 234 24.68 -14.09 -36.01
N ASP A 235 24.78 -13.22 -34.99
CA ASP A 235 26.11 -12.82 -34.47
C ASP A 235 26.91 -14.01 -33.94
N ARG A 236 26.24 -14.97 -33.29
CA ARG A 236 26.86 -16.20 -32.79
C ARG A 236 27.41 -17.05 -33.95
N ASP A 237 26.63 -17.25 -35.00
CA ASP A 237 27.07 -18.00 -36.19
C ASP A 237 28.23 -17.29 -36.90
N MET A 238 28.16 -15.97 -37.03
CA MET A 238 29.24 -15.17 -37.62
C MET A 238 30.52 -15.22 -36.79
N ALA A 239 30.41 -15.28 -35.45
CA ALA A 239 31.57 -15.47 -34.57
C ALA A 239 32.24 -16.85 -34.76
N GLY A 240 31.51 -17.84 -35.28
CA GLY A 240 32.01 -19.17 -35.58
C GLY A 240 32.79 -19.28 -36.89
N ILE A 241 32.83 -18.23 -37.72
CA ILE A 241 33.59 -18.24 -38.98
C ILE A 241 35.10 -18.33 -38.66
N PRO A 242 35.81 -19.35 -39.17
CA PRO A 242 37.24 -19.52 -38.91
C PRO A 242 38.08 -18.33 -39.38
N ILE A 243 39.02 -17.89 -38.54
CA ILE A 243 40.03 -16.89 -38.93
C ILE A 243 41.28 -17.65 -39.38
N GLU A 244 41.59 -17.56 -40.66
CA GLU A 244 42.76 -18.23 -41.23
C GLU A 244 44.05 -17.42 -41.01
N PRO A 245 45.22 -18.09 -40.89
CA PRO A 245 46.51 -17.39 -40.79
C PRO A 245 46.81 -16.53 -42.03
N ALA A 246 46.32 -16.92 -43.20
CA ALA A 246 46.55 -16.24 -44.46
C ALA A 246 45.83 -14.88 -44.58
N GLY A 247 44.82 -14.63 -43.74
CA GLY A 247 44.06 -13.38 -43.72
C GLY A 247 42.68 -13.53 -43.07
N PRO A 248 42.04 -12.43 -42.65
CA PRO A 248 40.68 -12.47 -42.16
C PRO A 248 39.70 -12.82 -43.30
N PRO A 249 38.55 -13.45 -43.01
CA PRO A 249 37.53 -13.70 -44.02
C PRO A 249 37.04 -12.40 -44.65
N GLY A 250 36.86 -12.40 -45.97
CA GLY A 250 36.42 -11.21 -46.71
C GLY A 250 34.97 -10.83 -46.44
N ALA A 251 34.60 -9.58 -46.75
CA ALA A 251 33.23 -9.08 -46.60
C ALA A 251 32.17 -9.94 -47.31
N GLU A 252 32.52 -10.54 -48.45
CA GLU A 252 31.65 -11.43 -49.21
C GLU A 252 31.26 -12.69 -48.42
N VAL A 253 32.19 -13.26 -47.64
CA VAL A 253 31.93 -14.45 -46.80
C VAL A 253 30.88 -14.12 -45.72
N PHE A 254 31.00 -12.97 -45.08
CA PHE A 254 30.03 -12.51 -44.09
C PHE A 254 28.69 -12.14 -44.73
N ALA A 255 28.69 -11.57 -45.94
CA ALA A 255 27.47 -11.21 -46.66
C ALA A 255 26.69 -12.45 -47.16
N GLU A 256 27.39 -13.46 -47.69
CA GLU A 256 26.82 -14.73 -48.10
C GLU A 256 26.23 -15.46 -46.89
N ARG A 257 26.99 -15.56 -45.80
CA ARG A 257 26.51 -16.18 -44.56
C ARG A 257 25.31 -15.44 -43.97
N ALA A 258 25.24 -14.12 -44.13
CA ALA A 258 24.12 -13.31 -43.66
C ALA A 258 22.87 -13.57 -44.49
N ALA A 259 23.02 -13.71 -45.80
CA ALA A 259 21.93 -14.09 -46.69
C ALA A 259 21.40 -15.50 -46.35
N GLU A 260 22.28 -16.46 -46.05
CA GLU A 260 21.89 -17.82 -45.65
C GLU A 260 21.12 -17.86 -44.32
N LEU A 261 21.49 -17.00 -43.36
CA LEU A 261 20.88 -16.96 -42.03
C LEU A 261 19.67 -16.03 -41.95
N THR A 262 19.35 -15.31 -43.02
CA THR A 262 18.18 -14.45 -43.08
C THR A 262 16.92 -15.30 -43.21
N PRO A 263 15.94 -15.19 -42.28
CA PRO A 263 14.66 -15.87 -42.43
C PRO A 263 13.95 -15.48 -43.73
N ASP A 264 13.32 -16.44 -44.41
CA ASP A 264 12.61 -16.21 -45.68
C ASP A 264 11.52 -15.13 -45.55
N ASP A 265 10.86 -15.09 -44.39
CA ASP A 265 9.78 -14.16 -44.04
C ASP A 265 10.25 -12.86 -43.35
N ALA A 266 11.57 -12.63 -43.26
CA ALA A 266 12.12 -11.44 -42.62
C ALA A 266 11.63 -10.14 -43.30
N SER A 267 11.34 -9.11 -42.51
CA SER A 267 11.05 -7.77 -43.06
C SER A 267 12.32 -7.14 -43.62
N ASP A 268 12.18 -6.14 -44.50
CA ASP A 268 13.34 -5.39 -45.03
C ASP A 268 14.18 -4.75 -43.93
N GLU A 269 13.55 -4.33 -42.83
CA GLU A 269 14.23 -3.81 -41.63
C GLU A 269 15.08 -4.89 -40.96
N VAL A 270 14.53 -6.09 -40.76
CA VAL A 270 15.28 -7.22 -40.19
C VAL A 270 16.44 -7.64 -41.10
N ARG A 271 16.21 -7.71 -42.43
CA ARG A 271 17.29 -7.99 -43.41
C ARG A 271 18.41 -6.95 -43.34
N ALA A 272 18.06 -5.67 -43.27
CA ALA A 272 19.04 -4.60 -43.13
C ALA A 272 19.80 -4.70 -41.79
N GLY A 273 19.11 -5.04 -40.70
CA GLY A 273 19.72 -5.30 -39.40
C GLY A 273 20.72 -6.45 -39.43
N ILE A 274 20.37 -7.58 -40.04
CA ILE A 274 21.26 -8.74 -40.24
C ILE A 274 22.52 -8.33 -41.01
N GLY A 275 22.38 -7.53 -42.07
CA GLY A 275 23.53 -6.99 -42.82
C GLY A 275 24.46 -6.13 -41.95
N GLN A 276 23.91 -5.34 -41.02
CA GLN A 276 24.71 -4.57 -40.07
C GLN A 276 25.47 -5.46 -39.06
N VAL A 277 24.83 -6.53 -38.57
CA VAL A 277 25.47 -7.54 -37.70
C VAL A 277 26.64 -8.19 -38.42
N ALA A 278 26.46 -8.60 -39.68
CA ALA A 278 27.51 -9.19 -40.51
C ALA A 278 28.71 -8.25 -40.70
N ALA A 279 28.46 -6.98 -41.01
CA ALA A 279 29.50 -5.97 -41.14
C ALA A 279 30.24 -5.72 -39.80
N PHE A 280 29.55 -5.81 -38.67
CA PHE A 280 30.18 -5.71 -37.36
C PHE A 280 31.05 -6.94 -37.05
N ALA A 281 30.57 -8.14 -37.37
CA ALA A 281 31.32 -9.38 -37.19
C ALA A 281 32.58 -9.44 -38.06
N GLN A 282 32.52 -8.98 -39.31
CA GLN A 282 33.69 -8.82 -40.17
C GLN A 282 34.76 -7.93 -39.50
N ARG A 283 34.37 -6.73 -39.07
CA ARG A 283 35.31 -5.82 -38.36
C ARG A 283 35.85 -6.44 -37.07
N ARG A 284 35.07 -7.30 -36.39
CA ARG A 284 35.53 -8.05 -35.21
C ARG A 284 36.61 -9.07 -35.60
N ALA A 285 36.40 -9.84 -36.67
CA ALA A 285 37.35 -10.84 -37.17
C ALA A 285 38.66 -10.18 -37.66
N GLU A 286 38.57 -9.07 -38.40
CA GLU A 286 39.74 -8.28 -38.84
C GLU A 286 40.59 -7.83 -37.64
N ARG A 287 39.95 -7.28 -36.61
CA ARG A 287 40.64 -6.86 -35.37
C ARG A 287 41.24 -8.03 -34.60
N GLN A 288 40.64 -9.22 -34.66
CA GLN A 288 41.17 -10.42 -34.00
C GLN A 288 42.39 -10.95 -34.75
N TRP A 289 42.34 -11.00 -36.08
CA TRP A 289 43.48 -11.40 -36.92
C TRP A 289 44.68 -10.46 -36.73
N GLN A 290 44.46 -9.14 -36.69
CA GLN A 290 45.53 -8.15 -36.44
C GLN A 290 46.24 -8.30 -35.08
N LYS A 291 45.65 -9.05 -34.14
CA LYS A 291 46.21 -9.29 -32.80
C LYS A 291 46.93 -10.63 -32.68
N GLN A 292 46.87 -11.49 -33.71
CA GLN A 292 47.62 -12.75 -33.78
C GLN A 292 49.04 -12.49 -34.25
#